data_AF-A0A934I0Q0-F1
#
_entry.id   AF-A0A934I0Q0-F1
#
_cell.length_a   1.000
_cell.length_b   1.000
_cell.length_c   1.000
_cell.angle_alpha   90.00
_cell.angle_beta   90.00
_cell.angle_gamma   90.00
#
_symmetry.space_group_name_H-M   'P 1'
#
loop_
_entity.id
_entity.type
_entity.pdbx_description
1 polymer ?
#
loop_
_entity_poly.entity_id
_entity_poly.type
_entity_poly.pdbx_seq_one_letter_code
_entity_poly.pdbx_strand_id
1 'polypeptide(L)'
;MSVVHDLPTPSFLIPVIGGVAAFDPVTLCTAARGLSEKGLHVHLPVELGRGIPADLEALAVITFSPPDGFPVSVTATIDTGRLTWDLPEPAGPWDFTDYRDAERYGVAIGGHRVVEVDGTPVVSVPMRLPSGCPVNVWFAECPAEAENIDAFGLLHRVDHLVSGCSRGEGKMFDRVVVPALDFTYATEAGGARVEEWGETTVLQRFAAALNEGGARVIAETRMDIGAPPNIDELPSEYVFGTEGPILTWFTQPGNPVPFSIIWSSSDGWSDPGEEIDLDRVKLADR
;
A
#
# COMPACT_ATOMS: atom_id res chain seq x y z
N MET A 1 -9.71 -1.85 13.44
CA MET A 1 -10.10 -0.47 13.06
C MET A 1 -9.56 -0.21 11.66
N SER A 2 -10.14 0.74 10.91
CA SER A 2 -9.73 1.01 9.52
C SER A 2 -8.71 2.14 9.44
N VAL A 3 -7.79 2.08 8.46
CA VAL A 3 -6.95 3.23 8.05
C VAL A 3 -7.86 4.37 7.59
N VAL A 4 -7.53 5.60 7.96
CA VAL A 4 -8.26 6.81 7.56
C VAL A 4 -7.49 7.52 6.45
N HIS A 5 -8.20 7.96 5.40
CA HIS A 5 -7.62 8.62 4.23
C HIS A 5 -8.10 10.08 4.17
N ASP A 6 -7.56 10.92 5.04
CA ASP A 6 -8.03 12.30 5.27
C ASP A 6 -6.92 13.35 5.32
N LEU A 7 -5.64 12.96 5.20
CA LEU A 7 -4.56 13.93 5.16
C LEU A 7 -4.61 14.70 3.83
N PRO A 8 -4.49 16.04 3.87
CA PRO A 8 -4.32 16.82 2.65
C PRO A 8 -3.01 16.40 1.99
N THR A 9 -3.04 16.24 0.67
CA THR A 9 -1.92 15.80 -0.17
C THR A 9 -0.76 16.78 -0.06
N PRO A 10 0.29 16.49 0.74
CA PRO A 10 1.47 17.31 0.72
C PRO A 10 2.21 17.02 -0.60
N SER A 11 2.89 18.02 -1.18
CA SER A 11 3.86 17.73 -2.23
C SER A 11 4.96 16.86 -1.62
N PHE A 12 4.99 15.58 -1.99
CA PHE A 12 5.98 14.64 -1.49
C PHE A 12 7.05 14.42 -2.55
N LEU A 13 8.08 15.26 -2.50
CA LEU A 13 9.17 15.26 -3.45
C LEU A 13 10.17 14.15 -3.12
N ILE A 14 10.32 13.21 -4.03
CA ILE A 14 11.37 12.19 -4.00
C ILE A 14 12.49 12.54 -5.00
N PRO A 15 13.77 12.40 -4.61
CA PRO A 15 14.89 12.76 -5.47
C PRO A 15 15.10 11.74 -6.60
N VAL A 16 15.53 12.21 -7.77
CA VAL A 16 16.00 11.33 -8.85
C VAL A 16 17.47 10.99 -8.63
N ILE A 17 17.76 9.75 -8.25
CA ILE A 17 19.12 9.26 -7.96
C ILE A 17 19.52 8.26 -9.02
N GLY A 18 20.64 8.51 -9.71
CA GLY A 18 21.10 7.61 -10.79
C GLY A 18 20.13 7.50 -11.97
N GLY A 19 19.25 8.50 -12.16
CA GLY A 19 18.20 8.48 -13.16
C GLY A 19 16.91 7.76 -12.74
N VAL A 20 16.78 7.37 -11.46
CA VAL A 20 15.62 6.65 -10.93
C VAL A 20 14.98 7.42 -9.77
N ALA A 21 13.64 7.45 -9.77
CA ALA A 21 12.82 7.75 -8.61
C ALA A 21 11.68 6.71 -8.56
N ALA A 22 11.37 6.20 -7.38
CA ALA A 22 10.34 5.17 -7.19
C ALA A 22 9.48 5.44 -5.95
N PHE A 23 8.22 5.05 -6.05
CA PHE A 23 7.22 5.14 -4.99
C PHE A 23 6.32 3.90 -5.06
N ASP A 24 6.07 3.26 -3.93
CA ASP A 24 5.15 2.11 -3.84
C ASP A 24 3.97 2.43 -2.90
N PRO A 25 2.78 2.70 -3.44
CA PRO A 25 1.59 2.94 -2.61
C PRO A 25 1.11 1.67 -1.91
N VAL A 26 1.42 0.46 -2.44
CA VAL A 26 0.87 -0.80 -1.93
C VAL A 26 1.49 -1.14 -0.58
N THR A 27 2.82 -1.27 -0.49
CA THR A 27 3.47 -1.56 0.80
C THR A 27 3.24 -0.47 1.84
N LEU A 28 3.11 0.80 1.43
CA LEU A 28 2.73 1.89 2.34
C LEU A 28 1.35 1.67 2.96
N CYS A 29 0.33 1.40 2.14
CA CYS A 29 -1.00 1.10 2.65
C CYS A 29 -1.03 -0.19 3.47
N THR A 30 -0.29 -1.23 3.07
CA THR A 30 -0.19 -2.49 3.81
C THR A 30 0.47 -2.30 5.18
N ALA A 31 1.54 -1.51 5.27
CA ALA A 31 2.18 -1.16 6.54
C ALA A 31 1.21 -0.40 7.46
N ALA A 32 0.50 0.59 6.92
CA ALA A 32 -0.49 1.36 7.67
C ALA A 32 -1.63 0.48 8.20
N ARG A 33 -2.14 -0.46 7.37
CA ARG A 33 -3.14 -1.46 7.79
C ARG A 33 -2.61 -2.33 8.92
N GLY A 34 -1.36 -2.80 8.83
CA GLY A 34 -0.72 -3.59 9.87
C GLY A 34 -0.68 -2.86 11.23
N LEU A 35 -0.41 -1.55 11.25
CA LEU A 35 -0.50 -0.74 12.47
C LEU A 35 -1.94 -0.57 12.95
N SER A 36 -2.90 -0.36 12.06
CA SER A 36 -4.33 -0.25 12.41
C SER A 36 -4.91 -1.53 13.01
N GLU A 37 -4.41 -2.70 12.60
CA GLU A 37 -4.73 -3.99 13.22
C GLU A 37 -4.18 -4.13 14.64
N LYS A 38 -3.11 -3.40 14.97
CA LYS A 38 -2.55 -3.31 16.33
C LYS A 38 -3.23 -2.24 17.20
N GLY A 39 -4.30 -1.64 16.71
CA GLY A 39 -5.11 -0.67 17.45
C GLY A 39 -4.70 0.79 17.26
N LEU A 40 -3.74 1.09 16.37
CA LEU A 40 -3.31 2.46 16.10
C LEU A 40 -4.21 3.13 15.05
N HIS A 41 -4.47 4.41 15.23
CA HIS A 41 -5.21 5.21 14.26
C HIS A 41 -4.23 5.84 13.26
N VAL A 42 -4.07 5.19 12.10
CA VAL A 42 -3.18 5.66 11.02
C VAL A 42 -3.96 6.46 9.99
N HIS A 43 -3.45 7.66 9.71
CA HIS A 43 -3.91 8.57 8.69
C HIS A 43 -2.95 8.55 7.50
N LEU A 44 -3.51 8.37 6.31
CA LEU A 44 -2.82 8.41 5.03
C LEU A 44 -3.41 9.51 4.13
N PRO A 45 -2.72 9.92 3.06
CA PRO A 45 -3.27 10.83 2.08
C PRO A 45 -4.46 10.23 1.34
N VAL A 46 -5.39 11.09 0.92
CA VAL A 46 -6.65 10.70 0.28
C VAL A 46 -6.45 9.92 -1.03
N GLU A 47 -5.37 10.19 -1.75
CA GLU A 47 -4.99 9.53 -3.01
C GLU A 47 -4.76 8.03 -2.85
N LEU A 48 -4.31 7.61 -1.66
CA LEU A 48 -4.09 6.21 -1.32
C LEU A 48 -5.37 5.47 -0.96
N GLY A 49 -6.51 6.16 -0.86
CA GLY A 49 -7.82 5.58 -0.55
C GLY A 49 -8.44 4.78 -1.71
N ARG A 50 -7.73 4.63 -2.83
CA ARG A 50 -8.13 3.79 -3.96
C ARG A 50 -7.70 2.35 -3.66
N GLY A 51 -8.62 1.39 -3.78
CA GLY A 51 -8.42 0.01 -3.34
C GLY A 51 -7.11 -0.62 -3.82
N ILE A 52 -6.45 -1.37 -2.93
CA ILE A 52 -5.19 -2.05 -3.22
C ILE A 52 -5.46 -3.27 -4.13
N PRO A 53 -4.60 -3.54 -5.15
CA PRO A 53 -4.71 -4.76 -5.95
C PRO A 53 -4.53 -6.01 -5.09
N ALA A 54 -5.59 -6.80 -4.94
CA ALA A 54 -5.63 -7.95 -4.03
C ALA A 54 -4.50 -8.98 -4.29
N ASP A 55 -4.18 -9.26 -5.56
CA ASP A 55 -3.14 -10.23 -5.92
C ASP A 55 -1.73 -9.77 -5.53
N LEU A 56 -1.45 -8.46 -5.57
CA LEU A 56 -0.17 -7.90 -5.13
C LEU A 56 -0.11 -7.78 -3.61
N GLU A 57 -1.23 -7.38 -2.98
CA GLU A 57 -1.34 -7.35 -1.53
C GLU A 57 -1.15 -8.76 -0.91
N ALA A 58 -1.61 -9.80 -1.58
CA ALA A 58 -1.43 -11.19 -1.14
C ALA A 58 0.04 -11.64 -1.11
N LEU A 59 0.95 -10.93 -1.78
CA LEU A 59 2.40 -11.18 -1.72
C LEU A 59 3.06 -10.49 -0.53
N ALA A 60 2.34 -9.60 0.17
CA ALA A 60 2.92 -8.77 1.20
C ALA A 60 3.26 -9.58 2.45
N VAL A 61 4.48 -9.38 2.95
CA VAL A 61 4.94 -9.88 4.24
C VAL A 61 5.03 -8.72 5.20
N ILE A 62 4.29 -8.79 6.31
CA ILE A 62 4.30 -7.77 7.36
C ILE A 62 5.13 -8.28 8.54
N THR A 63 6.04 -7.45 9.02
CA THR A 63 6.83 -7.70 10.23
C THR A 63 6.72 -6.52 11.19
N PHE A 64 6.69 -6.80 12.48
CA PHE A 64 6.62 -5.80 13.54
C PHE A 64 7.91 -5.82 14.34
N SER A 65 8.33 -4.65 14.84
CA SER A 65 9.42 -4.53 15.80
C SER A 65 8.96 -3.70 17.00
N PRO A 66 9.10 -4.19 18.25
CA PRO A 66 9.37 -5.58 18.58
C PRO A 66 8.28 -6.52 18.01
N PRO A 67 8.59 -7.80 17.75
CA PRO A 67 7.61 -8.77 17.22
C PRO A 67 6.51 -9.08 18.23
N ASP A 68 6.86 -9.04 19.52
CA ASP A 68 5.95 -9.23 20.64
C ASP A 68 5.70 -7.90 21.35
N GLY A 69 4.45 -7.66 21.76
CA GLY A 69 4.04 -6.45 22.44
C GLY A 69 3.67 -5.32 21.48
N PHE A 70 4.02 -4.10 21.89
CA PHE A 70 3.58 -2.89 21.20
C PHE A 70 4.61 -2.46 20.15
N PRO A 71 4.23 -2.40 18.86
CA PRO A 71 5.19 -2.12 17.80
C PRO A 71 5.68 -0.68 17.88
N VAL A 72 6.99 -0.49 17.71
CA VAL A 72 7.65 0.80 17.49
C VAL A 72 8.02 1.00 16.02
N SER A 73 7.88 -0.05 15.22
CA SER A 73 7.95 0.01 13.76
C SER A 73 7.15 -1.13 13.13
N VAL A 74 6.62 -0.90 11.94
CA VAL A 74 6.11 -1.94 11.04
C VAL A 74 6.92 -1.91 9.75
N THR A 75 7.15 -3.08 9.15
CA THR A 75 7.70 -3.20 7.80
C THR A 75 6.79 -4.08 6.96
N ALA A 76 6.39 -3.59 5.79
CA ALA A 76 5.69 -4.35 4.77
C ALA A 76 6.60 -4.52 3.55
N THR A 77 6.78 -5.76 3.09
CA THR A 77 7.63 -6.10 1.94
C THR A 77 6.82 -6.85 0.91
N ILE A 78 6.91 -6.47 -0.36
CA ILE A 78 6.42 -7.25 -1.50
C ILE A 78 7.62 -7.62 -2.37
N ASP A 79 7.73 -8.90 -2.71
CA ASP A 79 8.62 -9.41 -3.74
C ASP A 79 7.76 -10.13 -4.78
N THR A 80 7.73 -9.61 -6.01
CA THR A 80 6.93 -10.21 -7.09
C THR A 80 7.44 -11.59 -7.50
N GLY A 81 8.65 -11.98 -7.07
CA GLY A 81 9.41 -13.03 -7.71
C GLY A 81 9.69 -12.67 -9.18
N ARG A 82 10.06 -13.68 -9.98
CA ARG A 82 10.28 -13.47 -11.41
C ARG A 82 8.94 -13.44 -12.14
N LEU A 83 8.54 -12.25 -12.57
CA LEU A 83 7.48 -12.03 -13.55
C LEU A 83 7.96 -12.48 -14.92
N THR A 84 7.10 -13.15 -15.69
CA THR A 84 7.39 -13.54 -17.07
C THR A 84 6.51 -12.78 -18.05
N TRP A 85 7.05 -12.47 -19.23
CA TRP A 85 6.29 -11.90 -20.34
C TRP A 85 5.17 -12.85 -20.78
N ASP A 86 3.94 -12.34 -20.95
CA ASP A 86 2.79 -13.11 -21.48
C ASP A 86 2.57 -12.80 -22.96
N LEU A 87 3.56 -13.15 -23.78
CA LEU A 87 3.64 -12.78 -25.19
C LEU A 87 3.48 -13.98 -26.13
N PRO A 88 2.92 -13.79 -27.33
CA PRO A 88 2.87 -14.84 -28.35
C PRO A 88 4.27 -15.28 -28.81
N GLU A 89 5.21 -14.34 -28.88
CA GLU A 89 6.60 -14.58 -29.25
C GLU A 89 7.52 -14.12 -28.11
N PRO A 90 8.66 -14.80 -27.87
CA PRO A 90 9.61 -14.38 -26.85
C PRO A 90 10.13 -12.96 -27.09
N ALA A 91 10.24 -12.18 -26.01
CA ALA A 91 10.94 -10.91 -26.05
C ALA A 91 12.43 -11.13 -26.39
N GLY A 92 13.04 -10.15 -27.07
CA GLY A 92 14.42 -10.25 -27.54
C GLY A 92 15.29 -9.07 -27.09
N PRO A 93 16.61 -9.26 -27.01
CA PRO A 93 17.54 -8.16 -26.79
C PRO A 93 17.53 -7.18 -27.97
N TRP A 94 17.69 -5.88 -27.70
CA TRP A 94 17.72 -4.84 -28.74
C TRP A 94 18.59 -3.64 -28.34
N ASP A 95 19.52 -3.24 -29.21
CA ASP A 95 20.31 -2.02 -29.00
C ASP A 95 19.59 -0.81 -29.64
N PHE A 96 19.54 0.31 -28.93
CA PHE A 96 18.93 1.56 -29.42
C PHE A 96 19.70 2.78 -28.94
N THR A 97 19.48 3.92 -29.59
CA THR A 97 20.04 5.22 -29.17
C THR A 97 19.00 5.95 -28.32
N ASP A 98 19.37 6.37 -27.11
CA ASP A 98 18.51 7.13 -26.22
C ASP A 98 18.40 8.62 -26.64
N TYR A 99 17.55 9.37 -25.94
CA TYR A 99 17.31 10.79 -26.20
C TYR A 99 18.50 11.72 -25.83
N ARG A 100 19.57 11.16 -25.26
CA ARG A 100 20.86 11.84 -25.01
C ARG A 100 21.95 11.35 -25.98
N ASP A 101 21.55 10.73 -27.08
CA ASP A 101 22.42 10.17 -28.12
C ASP A 101 23.37 9.06 -27.62
N ALA A 102 23.05 8.38 -26.52
CA ALA A 102 23.84 7.26 -26.01
C ALA A 102 23.27 5.90 -26.46
N GLU A 103 24.15 4.97 -26.82
CA GLU A 103 23.75 3.57 -27.08
C GLU A 103 23.31 2.88 -25.78
N ARG A 104 22.14 2.26 -25.83
CA ARG A 104 21.48 1.59 -24.71
C ARG A 104 20.96 0.22 -25.13
N TYR A 105 20.84 -0.63 -24.12
CA TYR A 105 20.23 -1.94 -24.22
C TYR A 105 18.75 -1.88 -23.85
N GLY A 106 17.92 -2.56 -24.63
CA GLY A 106 16.48 -2.65 -24.46
C GLY A 106 15.93 -4.03 -24.76
N VAL A 107 14.63 -4.17 -24.50
CA VAL A 107 13.85 -5.38 -24.70
C VAL A 107 12.87 -5.11 -25.83
N ALA A 108 13.01 -5.83 -26.93
CA ALA A 108 12.07 -5.81 -28.04
C ALA A 108 10.87 -6.72 -27.73
N ILE A 109 9.68 -6.13 -27.77
CA ILE A 109 8.39 -6.73 -27.47
C ILE A 109 7.53 -6.59 -28.73
N GLY A 110 7.14 -7.71 -29.34
CA GLY A 110 6.46 -7.72 -30.64
C GLY A 110 4.95 -7.47 -30.56
N GLY A 111 4.40 -6.73 -31.53
CA GLY A 111 2.94 -6.70 -31.78
C GLY A 111 2.10 -5.98 -30.73
N HIS A 112 2.51 -4.79 -30.29
CA HIS A 112 1.78 -4.05 -29.25
C HIS A 112 1.10 -2.77 -29.74
N ARG A 113 0.01 -2.43 -29.07
CA ARG A 113 -0.73 -1.19 -29.27
C ARG A 113 -0.13 -0.08 -28.42
N VAL A 114 0.26 1.02 -29.06
CA VAL A 114 0.67 2.25 -28.38
C VAL A 114 -0.45 3.27 -28.51
N VAL A 115 -0.83 3.90 -27.40
CA VAL A 115 -1.89 4.91 -27.30
C VAL A 115 -1.27 6.24 -26.90
N GLU A 116 -1.64 7.31 -27.59
CA GLU A 116 -1.30 8.67 -27.20
C GLU A 116 -2.32 9.18 -26.19
N VAL A 117 -1.88 9.49 -24.97
CA VAL A 117 -2.69 10.10 -23.92
C VAL A 117 -2.14 11.48 -23.64
N ASP A 118 -2.85 12.52 -24.09
CA ASP A 118 -2.42 13.93 -23.99
C ASP A 118 -0.98 14.17 -24.52
N GLY A 119 -0.64 13.52 -25.64
CA GLY A 119 0.68 13.60 -26.27
C GLY A 119 1.78 12.80 -25.56
N THR A 120 1.41 11.92 -24.63
CA THR A 120 2.30 10.90 -24.03
C THR A 120 2.01 9.55 -24.67
N PRO A 121 2.98 8.93 -25.37
CA PRO A 121 2.88 7.54 -25.80
C PRO A 121 2.83 6.61 -24.60
N VAL A 122 1.86 5.70 -24.57
CA VAL A 122 1.66 4.69 -23.51
C VAL A 122 1.46 3.32 -24.12
N VAL A 123 2.07 2.29 -23.53
CA VAL A 123 1.87 0.89 -23.88
C VAL A 123 1.68 0.05 -22.61
N SER A 124 0.74 -0.90 -22.67
CA SER A 124 0.56 -1.95 -21.67
C SER A 124 1.05 -3.27 -22.24
N VAL A 125 1.89 -3.96 -21.48
CA VAL A 125 2.41 -5.28 -21.85
C VAL A 125 2.01 -6.28 -20.75
N PRO A 126 1.35 -7.39 -21.10
CA PRO A 126 0.93 -8.38 -20.13
C PRO A 126 2.12 -9.20 -19.62
N MET A 127 2.08 -9.51 -18.33
CA MET A 127 3.02 -10.37 -17.63
C MET A 127 2.27 -11.34 -16.71
N ARG A 128 2.98 -12.33 -16.19
CA ARG A 128 2.45 -13.26 -15.19
C ARG A 128 3.33 -13.29 -13.95
N LEU A 129 2.68 -13.29 -12.79
CA LEU A 129 3.31 -13.63 -11.53
C LEU A 129 3.72 -15.11 -11.50
N PRO A 130 4.65 -15.53 -10.61
CA PRO A 130 4.96 -16.94 -10.41
C PRO A 130 3.73 -17.81 -10.07
N SER A 131 2.70 -17.22 -9.46
CA SER A 131 1.41 -17.86 -9.20
C SER A 131 0.57 -18.12 -10.46
N GLY A 132 0.94 -17.53 -11.60
CA GLY A 132 0.16 -17.52 -12.84
C GLY A 132 -0.84 -16.37 -12.96
N CYS A 133 -1.04 -15.58 -11.90
CA CYS A 133 -1.93 -14.42 -11.91
C CYS A 133 -1.47 -13.38 -12.96
N PRO A 134 -2.37 -12.89 -13.83
CA PRO A 134 -2.03 -11.92 -14.85
C PRO A 134 -1.82 -10.54 -14.21
N VAL A 135 -0.77 -9.85 -14.65
CA VAL A 135 -0.51 -8.44 -14.32
C VAL A 135 -0.08 -7.72 -15.60
N ASN A 136 -0.08 -6.39 -15.58
CA ASN A 136 0.42 -5.59 -16.70
C ASN A 136 1.59 -4.74 -16.23
N VAL A 137 2.64 -4.68 -17.04
CA VAL A 137 3.64 -3.63 -16.95
C VAL A 137 3.30 -2.54 -17.96
N TRP A 138 3.40 -1.29 -17.52
CA TRP A 138 3.05 -0.12 -18.29
C TRP A 138 4.29 0.71 -18.56
N PHE A 139 4.43 1.22 -19.78
CA PHE A 139 5.51 2.12 -20.16
C PHE A 139 4.91 3.38 -20.75
N ALA A 140 5.45 4.53 -20.37
CA ALA A 140 5.07 5.82 -20.88
C ALA A 140 6.30 6.71 -21.05
N GLU A 141 6.35 7.47 -22.14
CA GLU A 141 7.42 8.45 -22.33
C GLU A 141 7.11 9.74 -21.56
N CYS A 142 7.97 10.10 -20.61
CA CYS A 142 7.82 11.36 -19.88
C CYS A 142 8.48 12.51 -20.65
N PRO A 143 7.83 13.69 -20.74
CA PRO A 143 8.26 14.77 -21.63
C PRO A 143 9.46 15.59 -21.11
N ALA A 144 9.82 15.46 -19.84
CA ALA A 144 10.91 16.22 -19.22
C ALA A 144 11.61 15.42 -18.14
N GLU A 145 12.92 15.62 -18.04
CA GLU A 145 13.70 15.20 -16.87
C GLU A 145 13.37 16.12 -15.68
N ALA A 146 13.46 15.56 -14.48
CA ALA A 146 13.33 16.32 -13.25
C ALA A 146 14.38 15.86 -12.24
N GLU A 147 14.81 16.76 -11.37
CA GLU A 147 15.68 16.43 -10.25
C GLU A 147 14.89 15.83 -9.08
N ASN A 148 13.61 16.22 -8.95
CA ASN A 148 12.69 15.74 -7.94
C ASN A 148 11.33 15.45 -8.57
N ILE A 149 10.68 14.42 -8.07
CA ILE A 149 9.36 13.98 -8.55
C ILE A 149 8.39 13.99 -7.38
N ASP A 150 7.19 14.53 -7.59
CA ASP A 150 6.10 14.39 -6.62
C ASP A 150 5.53 12.95 -6.70
N ALA A 151 5.68 12.18 -5.63
CA ALA A 151 5.25 10.78 -5.56
C ALA A 151 3.73 10.63 -5.68
N PHE A 152 2.94 11.51 -5.06
CA PHE A 152 1.48 11.49 -5.22
C PHE A 152 1.06 12.06 -6.58
N GLY A 153 1.85 13.01 -7.10
CA GLY A 153 1.77 13.45 -8.50
C GLY A 153 1.98 12.32 -9.50
N LEU A 154 2.93 11.42 -9.26
CA LEU A 154 3.14 10.21 -10.06
C LEU A 154 1.94 9.29 -10.02
N LEU A 155 1.37 9.04 -8.83
CA LEU A 155 0.20 8.18 -8.69
C LEU A 155 -0.98 8.72 -9.50
N HIS A 156 -1.28 10.02 -9.38
CA HIS A 156 -2.33 10.65 -10.18
C HIS A 156 -2.04 10.57 -11.69
N ARG A 157 -0.79 10.76 -12.09
CA ARG A 157 -0.37 10.67 -13.50
C ARG A 157 -0.55 9.26 -14.04
N VAL A 158 -0.12 8.23 -13.32
CA VAL A 158 -0.26 6.82 -13.74
C VAL A 158 -1.74 6.46 -13.86
N ASP A 159 -2.59 6.85 -12.90
CA ASP A 159 -4.04 6.63 -12.96
C ASP A 159 -4.68 7.26 -14.22
N HIS A 160 -4.26 8.48 -14.56
CA HIS A 160 -4.70 9.17 -15.76
C HIS A 160 -4.26 8.45 -17.04
N LEU A 161 -2.99 8.04 -17.12
CA LEU A 161 -2.43 7.35 -18.29
C LEU A 161 -3.08 5.96 -18.49
N VAL A 162 -3.29 5.21 -17.41
CA VAL A 162 -4.00 3.92 -17.46
C VAL A 162 -5.43 4.11 -17.97
N SER A 163 -6.17 5.05 -17.37
CA SER A 163 -7.55 5.36 -17.76
C SER A 163 -7.66 5.82 -19.22
N GLY A 164 -6.72 6.67 -19.65
CA GLY A 164 -6.61 7.15 -21.03
C GLY A 164 -6.30 6.03 -22.00
N CYS A 165 -5.30 5.18 -21.71
CA CYS A 165 -4.90 4.10 -22.59
C CYS A 165 -5.99 3.01 -22.74
N SER A 166 -6.75 2.73 -21.68
CA SER A 166 -7.89 1.80 -21.74
C SER A 166 -9.03 2.29 -22.64
N ARG A 167 -9.17 3.60 -22.85
CA ARG A 167 -10.27 4.20 -23.63
C ARG A 167 -9.84 4.76 -24.99
N GLY A 168 -8.57 5.10 -25.14
CA GLY A 168 -8.03 5.77 -26.31
C GLY A 168 -7.85 4.84 -27.50
N GLU A 169 -7.95 5.40 -28.71
CA GLU A 169 -7.56 4.72 -29.94
C GLU A 169 -6.03 4.64 -29.99
N GLY A 170 -5.50 3.48 -30.38
CA GLY A 170 -4.05 3.25 -30.44
C GLY A 170 -3.61 2.71 -31.79
N LYS A 171 -2.33 2.88 -32.10
CA LYS A 171 -1.71 2.32 -33.30
C LYS A 171 -0.98 1.03 -32.93
N MET A 172 -1.15 0.00 -33.76
CA MET A 172 -0.39 -1.24 -33.65
C MET A 172 1.00 -1.06 -34.22
N PHE A 173 2.00 -1.49 -33.49
CA PHE A 173 3.39 -1.57 -33.92
C PHE A 173 3.81 -3.04 -33.99
N ASP A 174 4.53 -3.39 -35.04
CA ASP A 174 5.15 -4.71 -35.18
C ASP A 174 6.15 -4.98 -34.05
N ARG A 175 6.80 -3.93 -33.55
CA ARG A 175 7.74 -3.97 -32.44
C ARG A 175 7.68 -2.71 -31.60
N VAL A 176 7.70 -2.89 -30.28
CA VAL A 176 7.94 -1.86 -29.28
C VAL A 176 9.22 -2.23 -28.53
N VAL A 177 10.12 -1.29 -28.32
CA VAL A 177 11.35 -1.51 -27.55
C VAL A 177 11.26 -0.72 -26.26
N VAL A 178 11.50 -1.36 -25.13
CA VAL A 178 11.54 -0.71 -23.81
C VAL A 178 12.95 -0.83 -23.21
N PRO A 179 13.44 0.16 -22.45
CA PRO A 179 14.75 0.05 -21.83
C PRO A 179 14.84 -1.12 -20.87
N ALA A 180 15.97 -1.83 -20.88
CA ALA A 180 16.28 -2.77 -19.82
C ALA A 180 16.67 -1.99 -18.55
N LEU A 181 16.31 -2.52 -17.38
CA LEU A 181 16.50 -1.86 -16.09
C LEU A 181 17.16 -2.82 -15.10
N ASP A 182 18.04 -2.29 -14.27
CA ASP A 182 18.56 -2.94 -13.07
C ASP A 182 18.95 -1.84 -12.08
N PHE A 183 18.19 -1.70 -11.00
CA PHE A 183 18.43 -0.65 -10.02
C PHE A 183 18.06 -1.05 -8.60
N THR A 184 18.65 -0.32 -7.67
CA THR A 184 18.18 -0.21 -6.29
C THR A 184 17.93 1.26 -5.98
N TYR A 185 16.91 1.55 -5.18
CA TYR A 185 16.51 2.91 -4.82
C TYR A 185 16.01 2.92 -3.38
N ALA A 186 16.28 4.01 -2.67
CA ALA A 186 15.77 4.22 -1.32
C ALA A 186 15.41 5.69 -1.14
N THR A 187 14.29 5.93 -0.47
CA THR A 187 13.84 7.28 -0.12
C THR A 187 13.24 7.26 1.26
N GLU A 188 13.43 8.37 1.98
CA GLU A 188 12.55 8.68 3.10
C GLU A 188 11.27 9.25 2.51
N ALA A 189 10.14 8.68 2.92
CA ALA A 189 8.83 9.13 2.57
C ALA A 189 8.18 9.90 3.70
N GLY A 190 7.53 11.01 3.33
CA GLY A 190 6.62 11.73 4.21
C GLY A 190 5.18 11.29 3.97
N GLY A 191 4.26 11.80 4.80
CA GLY A 191 2.83 11.76 4.49
C GLY A 191 2.01 10.69 5.19
N ALA A 192 2.58 9.96 6.16
CA ALA A 192 1.79 9.16 7.10
C ALA A 192 1.82 9.78 8.50
N ARG A 193 0.70 9.71 9.21
CA ARG A 193 0.55 10.22 10.57
C ARG A 193 -0.18 9.19 11.43
N VAL A 194 0.29 9.00 12.65
CA VAL A 194 -0.46 8.26 13.68
C VAL A 194 -1.07 9.27 14.64
N GLU A 195 -2.38 9.18 14.87
CA GLU A 195 -3.17 10.21 15.58
C GLU A 195 -2.57 10.58 16.94
N GLU A 196 -2.10 9.57 17.68
CA GLU A 196 -1.59 9.69 19.04
C GLU A 196 -0.11 10.15 19.11
N TRP A 197 0.67 9.97 18.04
CA TRP A 197 2.14 10.17 18.07
C TRP A 197 2.67 11.17 17.05
N GLY A 198 1.82 11.65 16.14
CA GLY A 198 2.20 12.64 15.14
C GLY A 198 2.80 12.03 13.87
N GLU A 199 3.70 12.78 13.24
CA GLU A 199 4.33 12.39 11.97
C GLU A 199 5.20 11.15 12.16
N THR A 200 4.97 10.14 11.32
CA THR A 200 5.78 8.92 11.30
C THR A 200 6.88 9.05 10.26
N THR A 201 8.08 8.59 10.58
CA THR A 201 9.12 8.43 9.56
C THR A 201 8.76 7.23 8.70
N VAL A 202 8.59 7.44 7.40
CA VAL A 202 8.38 6.36 6.44
C VAL A 202 9.66 6.19 5.64
N LEU A 203 10.14 4.97 5.49
CA LEU A 203 11.29 4.63 4.66
C LEU A 203 10.82 3.65 3.59
N GLN A 204 11.10 3.96 2.33
CA GLN A 204 10.82 3.05 1.22
C GLN A 204 12.09 2.62 0.51
N ARG A 205 12.20 1.33 0.22
CA ARG A 205 13.32 0.72 -0.50
C ARG A 205 12.81 -0.12 -1.65
N PHE A 206 13.56 -0.09 -2.74
CA PHE A 206 13.19 -0.71 -4.00
C PHE A 206 14.39 -1.42 -4.60
N ALA A 207 14.12 -2.56 -5.23
CA ALA A 207 15.02 -3.18 -6.19
C ALA A 207 14.17 -3.66 -7.36
N ALA A 208 14.59 -3.35 -8.58
CA ALA A 208 13.91 -3.86 -9.75
C ALA A 208 14.88 -4.19 -10.88
N ALA A 209 14.53 -5.24 -11.61
CA ALA A 209 15.20 -5.61 -12.85
C ALA A 209 14.16 -5.92 -13.93
N LEU A 210 14.46 -5.55 -15.18
CA LEU A 210 13.63 -5.81 -16.35
C LEU A 210 14.52 -6.11 -17.56
N ASN A 211 14.29 -7.25 -18.20
CA ASN A 211 15.03 -7.69 -19.39
C ASN A 211 14.17 -8.63 -20.27
N GLU A 212 14.75 -9.24 -21.29
CA GLU A 212 14.10 -10.20 -22.19
C GLU A 212 13.55 -11.43 -21.47
N GLY A 213 14.12 -11.76 -20.32
CA GLY A 213 13.67 -12.86 -19.45
C GLY A 213 12.49 -12.52 -18.55
N GLY A 214 12.05 -11.26 -18.47
CA GLY A 214 10.93 -10.81 -17.66
C GLY A 214 11.29 -9.65 -16.75
N ALA A 215 10.68 -9.59 -15.56
CA ALA A 215 10.96 -8.57 -14.57
C ALA A 215 10.91 -9.14 -13.14
N ARG A 216 11.44 -8.39 -12.18
CA ARG A 216 11.22 -8.62 -10.75
C ARG A 216 11.24 -7.27 -10.06
N VAL A 217 10.32 -7.07 -9.14
CA VAL A 217 10.25 -5.87 -8.30
C VAL A 217 10.18 -6.32 -6.85
N ILE A 218 11.03 -5.72 -6.02
CA ILE A 218 10.98 -5.82 -4.57
C ILE A 218 10.74 -4.41 -4.06
N ALA A 219 9.69 -4.23 -3.28
CA ALA A 219 9.37 -2.99 -2.59
C ALA A 219 9.24 -3.28 -1.09
N GLU A 220 9.78 -2.39 -0.28
CA GLU A 220 9.72 -2.45 1.18
C GLU A 220 9.33 -1.06 1.69
N THR A 221 8.31 -1.00 2.53
CA THR A 221 7.98 0.19 3.31
C THR A 221 8.13 -0.12 4.79
N ARG A 222 8.92 0.70 5.49
CA ARG A 222 9.02 0.71 6.94
C ARG A 222 8.39 1.99 7.46
N MET A 223 7.49 1.87 8.44
CA MET A 223 6.96 3.01 9.18
C MET A 223 7.48 2.94 10.60
N ASP A 224 8.28 3.93 10.99
CA ASP A 224 8.73 4.14 12.36
C ASP A 224 7.80 5.13 13.04
N ILE A 225 7.17 4.67 14.11
CA ILE A 225 6.02 5.33 14.72
C ILE A 225 6.42 6.28 15.87
N GLY A 226 7.73 6.52 16.03
CA GLY A 226 8.30 7.24 17.16
C GLY A 226 8.51 6.34 18.39
N ALA A 227 9.15 6.87 19.43
CA ALA A 227 9.27 6.16 20.69
C ALA A 227 7.85 5.95 21.27
N PRO A 228 7.50 4.73 21.71
CA PRO A 228 6.22 4.50 22.33
C PRO A 228 6.11 5.44 23.55
N PRO A 229 4.91 5.96 23.88
CA PRO A 229 4.70 6.57 25.19
C PRO A 229 5.25 5.59 26.22
N ASN A 230 6.03 6.10 27.18
CA ASN A 230 6.82 5.28 28.10
C ASN A 230 5.94 4.12 28.60
N ILE A 231 6.25 2.88 28.18
CA ILE A 231 5.36 1.73 28.43
C ILE A 231 5.20 1.51 29.94
N ASP A 232 6.21 1.92 30.71
CA ASP A 232 6.21 1.94 32.18
C ASP A 232 5.26 3.02 32.78
N GLU A 233 4.80 3.99 31.97
CA GLU A 233 3.84 5.04 32.34
C GLU A 233 2.43 4.78 31.78
N LEU A 234 2.23 3.74 30.96
CA LEU A 234 0.86 3.34 30.57
C LEU A 234 0.12 2.85 31.82
N PRO A 235 -1.14 3.30 32.04
CA PRO A 235 -1.93 2.76 33.14
C PRO A 235 -2.07 1.25 32.97
N SER A 236 -1.67 0.48 34.00
CA SER A 236 -1.67 -0.98 33.96
C SER A 236 -3.07 -1.58 33.84
N GLU A 237 -4.09 -0.82 34.26
CA GLU A 237 -5.48 -1.23 34.23
C GLU A 237 -6.41 -0.01 34.11
N TYR A 238 -7.56 -0.22 33.49
CA TYR A 238 -8.69 0.69 33.54
C TYR A 238 -9.92 -0.11 33.93
N VAL A 239 -10.55 0.26 35.05
CA VAL A 239 -11.69 -0.46 35.61
C VAL A 239 -12.96 0.36 35.37
N PHE A 240 -13.79 -0.09 34.44
CA PHE A 240 -15.13 0.47 34.22
C PHE A 240 -15.99 0.28 35.47
N GLY A 241 -16.75 1.32 35.84
CA GLY A 241 -17.67 1.32 36.97
C GLY A 241 -17.15 2.07 38.20
N THR A 242 -15.87 2.47 38.19
CA THR A 242 -15.23 3.22 39.29
C THR A 242 -15.62 4.69 39.34
N GLU A 243 -15.87 5.32 38.20
CA GLU A 243 -16.23 6.74 38.09
C GLU A 243 -17.73 6.99 37.81
N GLY A 244 -18.51 5.93 37.58
CA GLY A 244 -19.93 6.07 37.26
C GLY A 244 -20.60 4.81 36.70
N PRO A 245 -21.90 4.89 36.37
CA PRO A 245 -22.65 3.80 35.76
C PRO A 245 -22.15 3.47 34.35
N ILE A 246 -22.41 2.25 33.88
CA ILE A 246 -21.90 1.70 32.62
C ILE A 246 -23.01 1.49 31.60
N LEU A 247 -22.73 1.87 30.35
CA LEU A 247 -23.55 1.59 29.19
C LEU A 247 -22.89 0.48 28.37
N THR A 248 -23.58 -0.64 28.20
CA THR A 248 -23.12 -1.81 27.43
C THR A 248 -24.01 -2.02 26.23
N TRP A 249 -23.43 -2.29 25.06
CA TRP A 249 -24.19 -2.63 23.85
C TRP A 249 -23.42 -3.61 22.96
N PHE A 250 -24.11 -4.23 22.01
CA PHE A 250 -23.53 -5.19 21.09
C PHE A 250 -23.72 -4.72 19.65
N THR A 251 -22.70 -4.81 18.82
CA THR A 251 -22.78 -4.46 17.38
C THR A 251 -22.16 -5.56 16.53
N GLN A 252 -22.70 -5.77 15.34
CA GLN A 252 -22.05 -6.59 14.33
C GLN A 252 -21.09 -5.72 13.50
N PRO A 253 -19.86 -6.19 13.19
CA PRO A 253 -18.96 -5.47 12.29
C PRO A 253 -19.66 -5.11 10.97
N GLY A 254 -19.55 -3.84 10.55
CA GLY A 254 -20.17 -3.33 9.33
C GLY A 254 -21.66 -2.96 9.46
N ASN A 255 -22.27 -3.08 10.65
CA ASN A 255 -23.65 -2.68 10.89
C ASN A 255 -23.72 -1.59 11.98
N PRO A 256 -24.26 -0.38 11.69
CA PRO A 256 -24.27 0.73 12.64
C PRO A 256 -25.35 0.62 13.72
N VAL A 257 -26.29 -0.31 13.63
CA VAL A 257 -27.39 -0.43 14.61
C VAL A 257 -26.95 -1.32 15.77
N PRO A 258 -26.95 -0.82 17.03
CA PRO A 258 -26.64 -1.65 18.19
C PRO A 258 -27.79 -2.59 18.54
N PHE A 259 -27.46 -3.85 18.84
CA PHE A 259 -28.32 -4.81 19.51
C PHE A 259 -28.18 -4.68 21.02
N SER A 260 -29.31 -4.54 21.71
CA SER A 260 -29.44 -4.43 23.18
C SER A 260 -28.56 -3.34 23.81
N ILE A 261 -29.16 -2.22 24.20
CA ILE A 261 -28.47 -1.15 24.94
C ILE A 261 -28.85 -1.28 26.42
N ILE A 262 -27.86 -1.54 27.27
CA ILE A 262 -28.03 -1.81 28.69
C ILE A 262 -27.32 -0.73 29.48
N TRP A 263 -28.07 0.04 30.28
CA TRP A 263 -27.49 0.90 31.29
C TRP A 263 -27.52 0.17 32.63
N SER A 264 -26.38 0.11 33.32
CA SER A 264 -26.25 -0.52 34.63
C SER A 264 -25.50 0.39 35.60
N SER A 265 -25.85 0.31 36.88
CA SER A 265 -25.17 1.02 37.97
C SER A 265 -24.74 -0.01 39.03
N SER A 266 -24.03 0.44 40.06
CA SER A 266 -23.48 -0.42 41.12
C SER A 266 -24.47 -1.44 41.66
N ASP A 267 -25.72 -1.04 41.86
CA ASP A 267 -26.76 -1.89 42.46
C ASP A 267 -27.18 -3.07 41.55
N GLY A 268 -26.84 -3.01 40.26
CA GLY A 268 -27.11 -4.06 39.28
C GLY A 268 -25.89 -4.91 38.93
N TRP A 269 -24.75 -4.70 39.59
CA TRP A 269 -23.53 -5.47 39.35
C TRP A 269 -23.38 -6.57 40.41
N SER A 270 -22.81 -7.71 40.02
CA SER A 270 -22.60 -8.84 40.92
C SER A 270 -21.55 -8.54 41.99
N ASP A 271 -21.75 -9.10 43.17
CA ASP A 271 -20.76 -9.05 44.23
C ASP A 271 -19.57 -10.00 43.92
N PRO A 272 -18.36 -9.70 44.45
CA PRO A 272 -17.23 -10.59 44.29
C PRO A 272 -17.52 -12.01 44.79
N GLY A 273 -17.32 -13.00 43.93
CA GLY A 273 -17.52 -14.42 44.26
C GLY A 273 -18.93 -14.95 43.97
N GLU A 274 -19.85 -14.12 43.49
CA GLU A 274 -21.10 -14.62 42.92
C GLU A 274 -20.85 -15.35 41.59
N GLU A 275 -21.48 -16.52 41.43
CA GLU A 275 -21.39 -17.30 40.21
C GLU A 275 -22.38 -16.77 39.17
N ILE A 276 -21.86 -16.29 38.04
CA ILE A 276 -22.67 -15.80 36.91
C ILE A 276 -22.99 -16.99 35.99
N ASP A 277 -24.18 -17.56 36.14
CA ASP A 277 -24.68 -18.64 35.29
C ASP A 277 -25.31 -18.09 34.00
N LEU A 278 -24.54 -18.13 32.91
CA LEU A 278 -24.98 -17.65 31.59
C LEU A 278 -26.14 -18.46 31.00
N ASP A 279 -26.27 -19.74 31.37
CA ASP A 279 -27.29 -20.65 30.81
C ASP A 279 -28.65 -20.51 31.49
N ARG A 280 -28.70 -19.82 32.65
CA ARG A 280 -29.95 -19.44 33.33
C ARG A 280 -30.63 -18.23 32.73
N VAL A 281 -29.97 -17.48 31.84
CA VAL A 281 -30.56 -16.28 31.22
C VAL A 281 -31.69 -16.69 30.28
N LYS A 282 -32.92 -16.60 30.78
CA LYS A 282 -34.15 -16.85 30.03
C LYS A 282 -35.13 -15.72 30.27
N LEU A 283 -35.82 -15.32 29.21
CA LEU A 283 -37.00 -14.46 29.38
C LEU A 283 -38.05 -15.27 30.15
N ALA A 284 -38.74 -14.64 31.08
CA ALA A 284 -39.86 -15.27 31.75
C ALA A 284 -40.90 -15.71 30.69
N ASP A 285 -41.40 -16.95 30.81
CA ASP A 285 -42.53 -17.40 30.01
C ASP A 285 -43.71 -16.46 30.28
N ARG A 286 -44.27 -15.88 29.22
CA ARG A 286 -45.44 -15.00 29.28
C ARG A 286 -46.73 -15.77 29.38
#